data_AF-X6G392-F1
#
_entry.id   AF-X6G392-F1
#
_cell.length_a   1.000
_cell.length_b   1.000
_cell.length_c   1.000
_cell.angle_alpha   90.00
_cell.angle_beta   90.00
_cell.angle_gamma   90.00
#
_symmetry.space_group_name_H-M   'P 1'
#
loop_
_entity.id
_entity.type
_entity.pdbx_description
1 polymer ?
#
loop_
_entity_poly.entity_id
_entity_poly.type
_entity_poly.pdbx_seq_one_letter_code
_entity_poly.pdbx_strand_id
1 'polypeptide(L)'
;MNIVLINPPHTAIGSRVPDDHLPPLGLLALGGPLIDAGHQVRLVDAEFGPMPLETLVRDALSGQPDCILIGHSGSTSTHPTALAIARMVKALEPATLVIYGGVFPTYHWRDDALVHANGPPRLVPRGLGFSGPRPPPQGWSDAG
;
A
#
# COMPACT_ATOMS: atom_id res chain seq x y z
N MET A 1 7.92 -3.89 16.65
CA MET A 1 6.49 -4.00 16.31
C MET A 1 6.29 -5.23 15.45
N ASN A 2 5.10 -5.82 15.49
CA ASN A 2 4.63 -6.82 14.55
C ASN A 2 3.92 -6.10 13.38
N ILE A 3 4.48 -6.20 12.18
CA ILE A 3 4.07 -5.46 10.98
C ILE A 3 3.70 -6.45 9.87
N VAL A 4 2.57 -6.20 9.23
CA VAL A 4 2.09 -6.99 8.11
C VAL A 4 2.07 -6.14 6.86
N LEU A 5 2.70 -6.60 5.81
CA LEU A 5 2.63 -6.03 4.47
C LEU A 5 1.58 -6.82 3.69
N ILE A 6 0.66 -6.14 3.01
CA ILE A 6 -0.39 -6.77 2.19
C ILE A 6 -0.22 -6.34 0.75
N ASN A 7 0.01 -7.33 -0.13
CA ASN A 7 -0.19 -7.20 -1.57
C ASN A 7 -1.63 -7.65 -1.90
N PRO A 8 -2.57 -6.72 -2.15
CA PRO A 8 -3.98 -7.04 -2.33
C PRO A 8 -4.25 -7.78 -3.66
N PRO A 9 -5.36 -8.53 -3.77
CA PRO A 9 -5.69 -9.23 -5.00
C PRO A 9 -6.02 -8.26 -6.14
N HIS A 10 -5.53 -8.59 -7.34
CA HIS A 10 -5.91 -7.88 -8.57
C HIS A 10 -7.27 -8.35 -9.08
N THR A 11 -8.27 -7.47 -9.02
CA THR A 11 -9.67 -7.75 -9.42
C THR A 11 -9.98 -7.38 -10.87
N ALA A 12 -9.07 -6.69 -11.57
CA ALA A 12 -9.26 -6.31 -12.97
C ALA A 12 -8.92 -7.48 -13.91
N ILE A 13 -9.95 -8.00 -14.59
CA ILE A 13 -9.88 -9.18 -15.48
C ILE A 13 -8.96 -8.97 -16.70
N GLY A 14 -8.76 -7.72 -17.15
CA GLY A 14 -8.04 -7.40 -18.38
C GLY A 14 -6.51 -7.23 -18.27
N SER A 15 -5.92 -7.30 -17.08
CA SER A 15 -4.47 -7.10 -16.88
C SER A 15 -3.70 -8.38 -16.54
N ARG A 16 -4.38 -9.55 -16.54
CA ARG A 16 -3.72 -10.84 -16.30
C ARG A 16 -3.14 -11.35 -17.60
N VAL A 17 -1.84 -11.17 -17.78
CA VAL A 17 -1.07 -12.10 -18.61
C VAL A 17 -1.01 -13.40 -17.79
N PRO A 18 -1.50 -14.54 -18.33
CA PRO A 18 -1.36 -15.83 -17.65
C PRO A 18 0.11 -16.07 -17.28
N ASP A 19 0.37 -16.55 -16.07
CA ASP A 19 1.69 -16.88 -15.53
C ASP A 19 2.66 -15.71 -15.23
N ASP A 20 2.22 -14.46 -15.34
CA ASP A 20 3.02 -13.29 -14.95
C ASP A 20 2.74 -12.93 -13.49
N HIS A 21 3.69 -13.23 -12.59
CA HIS A 21 3.70 -12.80 -11.19
C HIS A 21 4.83 -11.80 -11.03
N LEU A 22 4.47 -10.55 -10.76
CA LEU A 22 5.47 -9.55 -10.44
C LEU A 22 5.56 -9.48 -8.92
N PRO A 23 6.68 -9.90 -8.31
CA PRO A 23 6.83 -9.79 -6.86
C PRO A 23 6.55 -8.35 -6.43
N PRO A 24 5.94 -8.10 -5.26
CA PRO A 24 5.57 -6.77 -4.82
C PRO A 24 6.83 -6.00 -4.37
N LEU A 25 7.69 -5.62 -5.32
CA LEU A 25 9.03 -5.06 -5.08
C LEU A 25 8.99 -3.82 -4.19
N GLY A 26 7.94 -2.99 -4.31
CA GLY A 26 7.75 -1.84 -3.43
C GLY A 26 7.56 -2.23 -1.96
N LEU A 27 6.80 -3.30 -1.69
CA LEU A 27 6.63 -3.83 -0.32
C LEU A 27 7.91 -4.53 0.16
N LEU A 28 8.58 -5.29 -0.71
CA LEU A 28 9.84 -5.96 -0.36
C LEU A 28 10.96 -4.95 -0.04
N ALA A 29 11.00 -3.82 -0.75
CA ALA A 29 11.91 -2.71 -0.48
C ALA A 29 11.64 -2.02 0.87
N LEU A 30 10.41 -2.12 1.40
CA LEU A 30 10.08 -1.69 2.77
C LEU A 30 10.41 -2.77 3.81
N GLY A 31 10.16 -4.04 3.46
CA GLY A 31 10.33 -5.17 4.37
C GLY A 31 11.76 -5.30 4.92
N GLY A 32 12.78 -5.22 4.05
CA GLY A 32 14.18 -5.32 4.46
C GLY A 32 14.57 -4.29 5.54
N PRO A 33 14.45 -2.98 5.27
CA PRO A 33 14.75 -1.94 6.26
C PRO A 33 13.94 -2.04 7.57
N LEU A 34 12.68 -2.49 7.52
CA LEU A 34 11.87 -2.70 8.72
C LEU A 34 12.40 -3.87 9.56
N ILE A 35 12.85 -4.95 8.92
CA ILE A 35 13.51 -6.07 9.59
C ILE A 35 14.84 -5.62 10.20
N ASP A 36 15.65 -4.88 9.43
CA ASP A 36 16.93 -4.33 9.91
C ASP A 36 16.76 -3.40 11.12
N ALA A 37 15.62 -2.70 11.21
CA ALA A 37 15.23 -1.88 12.36
C ALA A 37 14.70 -2.69 13.58
N GLY A 38 14.72 -4.02 13.51
CA GLY A 38 14.30 -4.90 14.61
C GLY A 38 12.79 -5.11 14.72
N HIS A 39 12.03 -4.86 13.64
CA HIS A 39 10.60 -5.19 13.60
C HIS A 39 10.38 -6.64 13.12
N GLN A 40 9.30 -7.26 13.59
CA GLN A 40 8.81 -8.52 13.02
C GLN A 40 7.95 -8.16 11.83
N VAL A 41 8.31 -8.64 10.64
CA VAL A 41 7.63 -8.29 9.40
C VAL A 41 7.20 -9.55 8.69
N ARG A 42 5.94 -9.59 8.25
CA ARG A 42 5.44 -10.64 7.35
C ARG A 42 4.73 -10.05 6.14
N LEU A 43 4.73 -10.78 5.04
CA LEU A 43 4.03 -10.43 3.81
C LEU A 43 2.85 -11.40 3.63
N VAL A 44 1.66 -10.85 3.42
CA VAL A 44 0.50 -11.57 2.91
C VAL A 44 0.36 -11.19 1.44
N ASP A 45 0.72 -12.11 0.56
CA ASP A 45 0.63 -11.92 -0.88
C ASP A 45 -0.64 -12.59 -1.42
N ALA A 46 -1.64 -11.78 -1.76
CA ALA A 46 -2.92 -12.23 -2.30
C ALA A 46 -3.02 -12.04 -3.82
N GLU A 47 -1.91 -11.81 -4.50
CA GLU A 47 -1.86 -11.72 -5.96
C GLU A 47 -2.21 -13.07 -6.63
N PHE A 48 -1.85 -14.18 -5.98
CA PHE A 48 -2.11 -15.53 -6.46
C PHE A 48 -3.56 -15.99 -6.22
N GLY A 49 -4.27 -16.25 -7.32
CA GLY A 49 -5.61 -16.83 -7.31
C GLY A 49 -6.69 -15.92 -6.71
N PRO A 50 -7.95 -16.36 -6.66
CA PRO A 50 -8.96 -15.66 -5.88
C PRO A 50 -8.78 -16.00 -4.40
N MET A 51 -7.88 -15.31 -3.69
CA MET A 51 -7.92 -15.31 -2.22
C MET A 51 -9.11 -14.46 -1.76
N PRO A 52 -10.09 -15.03 -1.02
CA PRO A 52 -11.19 -14.25 -0.46
C PRO A 52 -10.67 -13.19 0.50
N LEU A 53 -11.28 -11.99 0.50
CA LEU A 53 -10.84 -10.90 1.37
C LEU A 53 -10.97 -11.24 2.85
N GLU A 54 -11.94 -12.06 3.23
CA GLU A 54 -12.12 -12.53 4.60
C GLU A 54 -10.93 -13.40 5.05
N THR A 55 -10.45 -14.27 4.17
CA THR A 55 -9.27 -15.11 4.43
C THR A 55 -8.03 -14.24 4.55
N LEU A 56 -7.84 -13.31 3.61
CA LEU A 56 -6.75 -12.35 3.62
C LEU A 56 -6.73 -11.55 4.93
N VAL A 57 -7.87 -11.00 5.36
CA VAL A 57 -7.97 -10.18 6.56
C VAL A 57 -7.72 -11.01 7.83
N ARG A 58 -8.23 -12.23 7.90
CA ARG A 58 -7.96 -13.12 9.04
C ARG A 58 -6.49 -13.49 9.13
N ASP A 59 -5.87 -13.83 8.01
CA ASP A 59 -4.44 -14.09 7.96
C ASP A 59 -3.63 -12.83 8.30
N ALA A 60 -4.02 -11.68 7.78
CA ALA A 60 -3.44 -10.39 8.10
C ALA A 60 -3.60 -9.99 9.57
N LEU A 61 -4.59 -10.49 10.31
CA LEU A 61 -4.75 -10.24 11.74
C LEU A 61 -4.12 -11.32 12.63
N SER A 62 -3.63 -12.42 12.04
CA SER A 62 -2.96 -13.47 12.80
C SER A 62 -1.73 -12.93 13.56
N GLY A 63 -1.58 -13.36 14.81
CA GLY A 63 -0.49 -12.87 15.66
C GLY A 63 -0.64 -11.42 16.14
N GLN A 64 -1.83 -10.82 16.01
CA GLN A 64 -2.18 -9.49 16.57
C GLN A 64 -1.16 -8.40 16.16
N PRO A 65 -1.14 -8.01 14.88
CA PRO A 65 -0.17 -7.03 14.42
C PRO A 65 -0.45 -5.63 15.00
N ASP A 66 0.63 -4.94 15.31
CA ASP A 66 0.58 -3.52 15.69
C ASP A 66 0.20 -2.66 14.47
N CYS A 67 0.65 -3.07 13.28
CA CYS A 67 0.50 -2.31 12.05
C CYS A 67 0.29 -3.21 10.83
N ILE A 68 -0.63 -2.80 9.95
CA ILE A 68 -0.85 -3.36 8.62
C ILE A 68 -0.56 -2.27 7.59
N LEU A 69 0.32 -2.55 6.64
CA LEU A 69 0.61 -1.71 5.48
C LEU A 69 0.06 -2.37 4.22
N ILE A 70 -0.94 -1.73 3.62
CA ILE A 70 -1.52 -2.14 2.34
C ILE A 70 -0.79 -1.36 1.25
N GLY A 71 -0.14 -2.05 0.33
CA GLY A 71 0.56 -1.41 -0.78
C GLY A 71 0.41 -2.21 -2.06
N HIS A 72 0.30 -1.52 -3.19
CA HIS A 72 0.28 -2.16 -4.50
C HIS A 72 1.07 -1.34 -5.52
N SER A 73 1.64 -2.02 -6.51
CA SER A 73 2.62 -1.45 -7.44
C SER A 73 2.02 -0.64 -8.61
N GLY A 74 0.81 -0.09 -8.49
CA GLY A 74 0.40 1.01 -9.40
C GLY A 74 -0.91 0.94 -10.17
N SER A 75 -1.92 0.16 -9.79
CA SER A 75 -3.24 0.25 -10.41
C SER A 75 -4.27 1.01 -9.58
N THR A 76 -4.84 2.08 -10.14
CA THR A 76 -6.07 2.73 -9.63
C THR A 76 -7.20 1.72 -9.38
N SER A 77 -7.25 0.62 -10.16
CA SER A 77 -8.29 -0.41 -9.98
C SER A 77 -8.19 -1.19 -8.66
N THR A 78 -7.04 -1.12 -7.98
CA THR A 78 -6.81 -1.81 -6.70
C THR A 78 -7.28 -0.98 -5.50
N HIS A 79 -7.53 0.32 -5.67
CA HIS A 79 -7.93 1.21 -4.59
C HIS A 79 -9.23 0.76 -3.87
N PRO A 80 -10.34 0.42 -4.56
CA PRO A 80 -11.55 -0.07 -3.90
C PRO A 80 -11.31 -1.31 -3.03
N THR A 81 -10.47 -2.23 -3.51
CA THR A 81 -10.08 -3.44 -2.77
C THR A 81 -9.26 -3.08 -1.53
N ALA A 82 -8.30 -2.15 -1.64
CA ALA A 82 -7.50 -1.69 -0.50
C ALA A 82 -8.38 -1.05 0.59
N LEU A 83 -9.35 -0.23 0.22
CA LEU A 83 -10.31 0.36 1.17
C LEU A 83 -11.19 -0.71 1.83
N ALA A 84 -11.65 -1.71 1.07
CA ALA A 84 -12.44 -2.82 1.62
C ALA A 84 -11.65 -3.59 2.69
N ILE A 85 -10.40 -3.94 2.40
CA ILE A 85 -9.49 -4.60 3.36
C ILE A 85 -9.33 -3.75 4.61
N ALA A 86 -9.03 -2.46 4.45
CA ALA A 86 -8.81 -1.56 5.59
C ALA A 86 -10.05 -1.41 6.48
N ARG A 87 -11.25 -1.36 5.89
CA ARG A 87 -12.53 -1.33 6.64
C ARG A 87 -12.77 -2.64 7.39
N MET A 88 -12.52 -3.78 6.75
CA MET A 88 -12.68 -5.10 7.39
C MET A 88 -11.72 -5.27 8.57
N VAL A 89 -10.46 -4.86 8.40
CA VAL A 89 -9.47 -4.83 9.50
C VAL A 89 -9.99 -3.98 10.65
N LYS A 90 -10.42 -2.74 10.40
CA LYS A 90 -10.91 -1.84 11.45
C LYS A 90 -12.21 -2.30 12.12
N ALA A 91 -13.05 -3.04 11.41
CA ALA A 91 -14.26 -3.61 11.99
C ALA A 91 -13.95 -4.76 12.95
N LEU A 92 -12.90 -5.54 12.69
CA LEU A 92 -12.50 -6.67 13.52
C LEU A 92 -11.54 -6.26 14.64
N GLU A 93 -10.55 -5.42 14.33
CA GLU A 93 -9.50 -4.98 15.25
C GLU A 93 -9.26 -3.47 15.10
N PRO A 94 -10.06 -2.62 15.77
CA PRO A 94 -9.96 -1.16 15.65
C PRO A 94 -8.59 -0.59 16.04
N ALA A 95 -7.88 -1.28 16.93
CA ALA A 95 -6.60 -0.85 17.49
C ALA A 95 -5.42 -0.96 16.51
N THR A 96 -5.46 -1.93 15.58
CA THR A 96 -4.38 -2.14 14.61
C THR A 96 -4.19 -0.92 13.72
N LEU A 97 -2.97 -0.35 13.64
CA LEU A 97 -2.68 0.76 12.74
C LEU A 97 -2.80 0.27 11.29
N VAL A 98 -3.52 1.00 10.44
CA VAL A 98 -3.61 0.69 9.01
C VAL A 98 -2.99 1.82 8.21
N ILE A 99 -1.98 1.49 7.41
CA ILE A 99 -1.28 2.39 6.50
C ILE A 99 -1.63 1.97 5.08
N TYR A 100 -2.12 2.91 4.27
CA TYR A 100 -2.33 2.68 2.85
C TYR A 100 -1.31 3.47 2.04
N GLY A 101 -0.46 2.74 1.32
CA GLY A 101 0.61 3.29 0.49
C GLY A 101 0.55 2.77 -0.94
N GLY A 102 1.44 3.30 -1.78
CA GLY A 102 1.49 2.99 -3.22
C GLY A 102 1.11 4.19 -4.08
N VAL A 103 1.10 3.98 -5.40
CA VAL A 103 0.97 5.06 -6.39
C VAL A 103 -0.33 5.85 -6.20
N PHE A 104 -1.46 5.15 -6.06
CA PHE A 104 -2.76 5.80 -5.98
C PHE A 104 -2.89 6.73 -4.76
N PRO A 105 -2.71 6.29 -3.50
CA PRO A 105 -2.80 7.18 -2.34
C PRO A 105 -1.67 8.23 -2.30
N THR A 106 -0.61 8.07 -3.10
CA THR A 106 0.43 9.10 -3.26
C THR A 106 -0.07 10.28 -4.11
N TYR A 107 -0.78 10.02 -5.21
CA TYR A 107 -1.28 11.07 -6.11
C TYR A 107 -2.66 11.61 -5.70
N HIS A 108 -3.51 10.75 -5.12
CA HIS A 108 -4.89 11.06 -4.73
C HIS A 108 -5.06 11.30 -3.23
N TRP A 109 -3.99 11.64 -2.51
CA TRP A 109 -4.01 11.83 -1.04
C TRP A 109 -5.03 12.88 -0.55
N ARG A 110 -5.45 13.81 -1.42
CA ARG A 110 -6.49 14.82 -1.11
C ARG A 110 -7.90 14.31 -1.38
N ASP A 111 -8.05 13.40 -2.33
CA ASP A 111 -9.33 12.82 -2.72
C ASP A 111 -9.70 11.68 -1.75
N ASP A 112 -8.70 11.02 -1.16
CA ASP A 112 -8.86 9.87 -0.27
C ASP A 112 -8.33 10.13 1.15
N ALA A 113 -9.13 10.85 1.95
CA ALA A 113 -8.99 10.88 3.40
C ALA A 113 -9.56 9.60 4.04
N LEU A 114 -8.96 8.43 3.82
CA LEU A 114 -9.42 7.14 4.37
C LEU A 114 -8.19 6.29 4.76
N VAL A 115 -7.94 5.89 6.01
CA VAL A 115 -8.83 5.30 7.03
C VAL A 115 -8.52 5.82 8.45
N HIS A 116 -9.54 6.32 9.15
CA HIS A 116 -9.45 6.82 10.52
C HIS A 116 -10.37 6.09 11.49
N ALA A 117 -9.79 5.69 12.62
CA ALA A 117 -10.38 5.91 13.94
C ALA A 117 -9.21 6.21 14.90
N ASN A 118 -9.18 7.41 15.49
CA ASN A 118 -8.26 7.94 16.53
C ASN A 118 -7.07 8.86 16.16
N GLY A 119 -7.06 9.54 14.99
CA GLY A 119 -6.13 10.65 14.70
C GLY A 119 -5.64 10.71 13.25
N PRO A 120 -5.09 11.85 12.77
CA PRO A 120 -4.76 12.07 11.35
C PRO A 120 -3.70 11.09 10.82
N PRO A 121 -3.70 10.79 9.50
CA PRO A 121 -2.97 9.65 8.98
C PRO A 121 -1.51 10.04 8.84
N ARG A 122 -0.60 9.15 9.21
CA ARG A 122 0.79 9.29 8.79
C ARG A 122 0.91 8.76 7.36
N LEU A 123 0.71 9.67 6.41
CA LEU A 123 1.16 9.47 5.04
C LEU A 123 2.69 9.38 5.07
N VAL A 124 3.27 8.42 4.36
CA VAL A 124 4.72 8.36 4.09
C VAL A 124 4.92 8.90 2.67
N PRO A 125 5.39 10.17 2.50
CA PRO A 125 5.71 10.68 1.19
C PRO A 125 7.03 10.06 0.71
N ARG A 126 7.03 9.52 -0.51
CA ARG A 126 8.17 9.17 -1.38
C ARG A 126 9.26 8.25 -0.79
N GLY A 127 9.31 7.01 -1.28
CA GLY A 127 10.54 6.23 -1.40
C GLY A 127 11.33 6.62 -2.67
N LEU A 128 12.66 6.54 -2.60
CA LEU A 128 13.67 7.08 -3.53
C LEU A 128 13.35 7.01 -5.03
N GLY A 129 13.52 8.15 -5.71
CA GLY A 129 13.63 8.22 -7.18
C GLY A 129 12.50 8.99 -7.84
N PHE A 130 12.56 10.31 -7.79
CA PHE A 130 12.23 11.27 -8.86
C PHE A 130 12.12 12.65 -8.20
N SER A 131 13.01 13.57 -8.57
CA SER A 131 12.77 15.00 -8.36
C SER A 131 11.43 15.33 -9.03
N GLY A 132 10.57 16.10 -8.36
CA GLY A 132 9.38 16.67 -9.00
C GLY A 132 9.74 17.44 -10.29
N PRO A 133 8.76 17.94 -11.06
CA PRO A 133 9.07 18.79 -12.20
C PRO A 133 10.00 19.90 -11.74
N ARG A 134 11.24 19.93 -12.28
CA ARG A 134 12.16 21.02 -11.96
C ARG A 134 11.47 22.31 -12.42
N PRO A 135 11.49 23.39 -11.63
CA PRO A 135 11.15 24.69 -12.19
C PRO A 135 12.02 24.89 -13.45
N PRO A 136 11.49 25.54 -14.49
CA PRO A 136 12.29 25.86 -15.67
C PRO A 136 13.56 26.58 -15.20
N PRO A 137 14.73 26.27 -15.79
CA PRO A 137 15.97 26.91 -15.40
C PRO A 137 15.80 28.43 -15.47
N GLN A 138 16.19 29.14 -14.39
CA GLN A 138 16.24 30.59 -14.39
C GLN A 138 17.15 31.03 -15.54
N GLY A 139 16.55 31.63 -16.57
CA GLY A 139 17.26 32.03 -17.80
C GLY A 139 16.45 31.92 -19.09
N TRP A 140 15.26 31.32 -19.08
CA TRP A 140 14.36 31.38 -20.24
C TRP A 140 13.43 32.59 -20.13
N SER A 141 13.99 33.77 -20.41
CA SER A 141 13.21 34.92 -20.88
C SER A 141 13.18 34.89 -22.41
N ASP A 142 11.96 34.90 -22.95
CA ASP A 142 11.57 35.30 -24.30
C ASP A 142 12.20 34.58 -25.50
N ALA A 143 11.40 33.69 -26.10
CA ALA A 143 11.41 33.47 -27.54
C ALA A 143 10.04 32.95 -28.02
N GLY A 144 9.23 33.85 -28.60
CA GLY A 144 8.06 33.51 -29.43
C GLY A 144 6.71 33.78 -28.82
#